data_AF-A0A0E2Z5V1-F1
#
_entry.id   AF-A0A0E2Z5V1-F1
#
_cell.length_a   1.000
_cell.length_b   1.000
_cell.length_c   1.000
_cell.angle_alpha   90.00
_cell.angle_beta   90.00
_cell.angle_gamma   90.00
#
_symmetry.space_group_name_H-M   'P 1'
#
loop_
_entity.id
_entity.type
_entity.pdbx_description
1 polymer ?
#
loop_
_entity_poly.entity_id
_entity_poly.type
_entity_poly.pdbx_seq_one_letter_code
_entity_poly.pdbx_strand_id
1 'polypeptide(L)'
;MWLDDREVMLDEMILACMHIERDYRSLINLTDDPLLTQLFNELANHHKDWAGQLEFHIREMGGMPSDLDPEKQAVEEMITYAKVALSDHERHTILKNQKEEEEKLKLLASKLLEKKIPDSTKSLLRHIEKGVEKNQSRLLAARFRS
;
A
#
# COMPACT_ATOMS: atom_id res chain seq x y z
N MET A 1 17.69 22.26 -9.16
CA MET A 1 17.85 21.36 -8.00
C MET A 1 16.59 21.42 -7.13
N TRP A 2 15.47 20.91 -7.63
CA TRP A 2 14.12 20.95 -7.00
C TRP A 2 13.29 19.67 -7.29
N LEU A 3 13.81 18.76 -8.13
CA LEU A 3 13.19 17.47 -8.48
C LEU A 3 13.45 16.41 -7.41
N ASP A 4 14.64 16.44 -6.80
CA ASP A 4 15.16 15.41 -5.88
C ASP A 4 14.19 15.11 -4.71
N ASP A 5 13.81 16.12 -3.91
CA ASP A 5 12.92 15.92 -2.76
C ASP A 5 11.50 15.43 -3.10
N ARG A 6 11.06 15.57 -4.35
CA ARG A 6 9.72 15.13 -4.79
C ARG A 6 9.77 13.73 -5.38
N GLU A 7 10.82 13.45 -6.15
CA GLU A 7 11.11 12.10 -6.66
C GLU A 7 11.37 11.15 -5.49
N VAL A 8 12.18 11.57 -4.50
CA VAL A 8 12.39 10.81 -3.25
C VAL A 8 11.08 10.52 -2.53
N MET A 9 10.18 11.49 -2.41
CA MET A 9 8.88 11.27 -1.75
C MET A 9 7.94 10.35 -2.56
N LEU A 10 7.99 10.41 -3.90
CA LEU A 10 7.22 9.49 -4.75
C LEU A 10 7.77 8.07 -4.67
N ASP A 11 9.10 7.92 -4.61
CA ASP A 11 9.76 6.63 -4.39
C ASP A 11 9.44 6.07 -3.00
N GLU A 12 9.44 6.90 -1.96
CA GLU A 12 8.98 6.52 -0.61
C GLU A 12 7.52 6.02 -0.64
N MET A 13 6.65 6.64 -1.44
CA MET A 13 5.27 6.18 -1.60
C MET A 13 5.20 4.84 -2.35
N ILE A 14 6.01 4.62 -3.37
CA ILE A 14 6.08 3.32 -4.08
C ILE A 14 6.50 2.23 -3.11
N LEU A 15 7.58 2.46 -2.35
CA LEU A 15 8.07 1.53 -1.34
C LEU A 15 7.03 1.25 -0.25
N ALA A 16 6.31 2.26 0.22
CA ALA A 16 5.23 2.09 1.18
C ALA A 16 4.09 1.24 0.60
N CYS A 17 3.70 1.46 -0.65
CA CYS A 17 2.68 0.64 -1.32
C CYS A 17 3.13 -0.82 -1.41
N MET A 18 4.37 -1.08 -1.86
CA MET A 18 4.91 -2.44 -1.96
C MET A 18 5.02 -3.13 -0.60
N HIS A 19 5.38 -2.38 0.45
CA HIS A 19 5.44 -2.91 1.81
C HIS A 19 4.06 -3.36 2.30
N ILE A 20 3.05 -2.50 2.17
CA ILE A 20 1.67 -2.80 2.57
C ILE A 20 1.10 -3.98 1.75
N GLU A 21 1.39 -4.03 0.45
CA GLU A 21 1.00 -5.13 -0.43
C GLU A 21 1.54 -6.47 0.08
N ARG A 22 2.84 -6.52 0.41
CA ARG A 22 3.50 -7.71 0.94
C ARG A 22 2.93 -8.12 2.30
N ASP A 23 2.63 -7.16 3.15
CA ASP A 23 2.04 -7.42 4.46
C ASP A 23 0.67 -8.06 4.31
N TYR A 24 -0.21 -7.53 3.44
CA TYR A 24 -1.49 -8.17 3.14
C TYR A 24 -1.33 -9.58 2.55
N ARG A 25 -0.36 -9.79 1.64
CA ARG A 25 -0.06 -11.13 1.13
C ARG A 25 0.36 -12.10 2.22
N SER A 26 1.14 -11.64 3.17
CA SER A 26 1.58 -12.44 4.32
C SER A 26 0.39 -12.81 5.22
N LEU A 27 -0.53 -11.86 5.45
CA LEU A 27 -1.72 -12.08 6.27
C LEU A 27 -2.72 -13.07 5.67
N ILE A 28 -2.79 -13.21 4.34
CA ILE A 28 -3.62 -14.22 3.67
C ILE A 28 -3.23 -15.64 4.13
N ASN A 29 -1.93 -15.89 4.34
CA ASN A 29 -1.43 -17.18 4.79
C ASN A 29 -1.63 -17.40 6.30
N LEU A 30 -2.05 -16.37 7.03
CA LEU A 30 -2.27 -16.43 8.47
C LEU A 30 -3.74 -16.52 8.85
N THR A 31 -4.68 -16.54 7.89
CA THR A 31 -6.11 -16.61 8.20
C THR A 31 -6.83 -17.68 7.39
N ASP A 32 -7.76 -18.36 8.04
CA ASP A 32 -8.68 -19.32 7.41
C ASP A 32 -10.04 -18.70 7.05
N ASP A 33 -10.29 -17.44 7.42
CA ASP A 33 -11.53 -16.73 7.09
C ASP A 33 -11.53 -16.32 5.61
N PRO A 34 -12.39 -16.91 4.76
CA PRO A 34 -12.42 -16.61 3.34
C PRO A 34 -12.73 -15.15 3.03
N LEU A 35 -13.51 -14.47 3.88
CA LEU A 35 -13.86 -13.05 3.70
C LEU A 35 -12.66 -12.15 3.99
N LEU A 36 -11.87 -12.46 5.02
CA LEU A 36 -10.62 -11.75 5.30
C LEU A 36 -9.56 -12.04 4.23
N THR A 37 -9.44 -13.29 3.80
CA THR A 37 -8.56 -13.65 2.68
C THR A 37 -8.93 -12.86 1.42
N GLN A 38 -10.22 -12.77 1.08
CA GLN A 38 -10.67 -11.98 -0.08
C GLN A 38 -10.36 -10.50 0.12
N LEU A 39 -10.65 -9.95 1.30
CA LEU A 39 -10.36 -8.55 1.62
C LEU A 39 -8.87 -8.25 1.44
N PHE A 40 -7.98 -9.01 2.07
CA PHE A 40 -6.54 -8.79 1.97
C PHE A 40 -6.01 -8.94 0.55
N ASN A 41 -6.55 -9.87 -0.25
CA ASN A 41 -6.20 -9.95 -1.67
C ASN A 41 -6.55 -8.68 -2.45
N GLU A 42 -7.76 -8.16 -2.25
CA GLU A 42 -8.20 -6.94 -2.92
C GLU A 42 -7.37 -5.73 -2.48
N LEU A 43 -7.06 -5.61 -1.18
CA LEU A 43 -6.24 -4.52 -0.65
C LEU A 43 -4.79 -4.62 -1.14
N ALA A 44 -4.20 -5.81 -1.20
CA ALA A 44 -2.88 -6.04 -1.78
C ALA A 44 -2.83 -5.57 -3.24
N ASN A 45 -3.82 -5.96 -4.04
CA ASN A 45 -3.88 -5.59 -5.45
C ASN A 45 -4.03 -4.07 -5.65
N HIS A 46 -4.83 -3.38 -4.82
CA HIS A 46 -4.91 -1.92 -4.88
C HIS A 46 -3.54 -1.25 -4.68
N HIS A 47 -2.75 -1.72 -3.72
CA HIS A 47 -1.41 -1.16 -3.46
C HIS A 47 -0.43 -1.48 -4.58
N LYS A 48 -0.47 -2.70 -5.13
CA LYS A 48 0.30 -3.06 -6.33
C LYS A 48 -0.01 -2.14 -7.50
N ASP A 49 -1.29 -1.88 -7.74
CA ASP A 49 -1.74 -1.01 -8.83
C ASP A 49 -1.32 0.44 -8.61
N TRP A 50 -1.37 0.95 -7.38
CA TRP A 50 -0.89 2.31 -7.07
C TRP A 50 0.62 2.44 -7.20
N ALA A 51 1.40 1.45 -6.76
CA ALA A 51 2.84 1.41 -6.96
C ALA A 51 3.18 1.50 -8.46
N GLY A 52 2.53 0.67 -9.29
CA GLY A 52 2.73 0.69 -10.74
C GLY A 52 2.32 2.02 -11.40
N GLN A 53 1.24 2.65 -10.93
CA GLN A 53 0.83 3.98 -11.42
C GLN A 53 1.84 5.07 -11.04
N LEU A 54 2.39 5.03 -9.82
CA LEU A 54 3.41 5.97 -9.37
C LEU A 54 4.71 5.79 -10.16
N GLU A 55 5.18 4.56 -10.35
CA GLU A 55 6.36 4.25 -11.17
C GLU A 55 6.20 4.76 -12.60
N PHE A 56 5.05 4.49 -13.23
CA PHE A 56 4.74 4.98 -14.56
C PHE A 56 4.74 6.51 -14.62
N HIS A 57 4.13 7.16 -13.61
CA HIS A 57 4.06 8.61 -13.52
C HIS A 57 5.43 9.27 -13.34
N ILE A 58 6.35 8.68 -12.56
CA ILE A 58 7.74 9.18 -12.45
C ILE A 58 8.44 9.12 -13.81
N ARG A 59 8.29 8.00 -14.54
CA ARG A 59 8.86 7.83 -15.88
C ARG A 59 8.32 8.87 -16.87
N GLU A 60 7.02 9.16 -16.84
CA GLU A 60 6.41 10.18 -17.72
C GLU A 60 6.91 11.60 -17.42
N MET A 61 7.27 11.91 -16.17
CA MET A 61 7.85 13.20 -15.80
C MET A 61 9.32 13.34 -16.24
N GLY A 62 9.90 12.33 -16.88
CA GLY A 62 11.30 12.29 -17.28
C GLY A 62 12.26 11.95 -16.14
N GLY A 63 11.72 11.56 -14.98
CA GLY A 63 12.49 10.96 -13.89
C GLY A 63 12.76 9.49 -14.19
N MET A 64 13.85 8.97 -13.66
CA MET A 64 13.98 7.53 -13.47
C MET A 64 13.48 7.24 -12.07
N PRO A 65 12.44 6.42 -11.87
CA PRO A 65 12.22 5.86 -10.53
C PRO A 65 13.56 5.27 -10.11
N SER A 66 14.02 5.57 -8.89
CA SER A 66 15.27 4.99 -8.36
C SER A 66 15.29 3.53 -8.74
N ASP A 67 16.41 2.98 -9.26
CA ASP A 67 16.52 1.57 -9.66
C ASP A 67 15.97 0.67 -8.54
N LEU A 68 14.66 0.42 -8.60
CA LEU A 68 13.92 -0.53 -7.78
C LEU A 68 14.30 -1.81 -8.47
N ASP A 69 15.50 -2.28 -8.10
CA ASP A 69 16.23 -3.38 -8.68
C ASP A 69 15.24 -4.40 -9.26
N PRO A 70 15.32 -4.80 -10.54
CA PRO A 70 14.51 -5.88 -11.08
C PRO A 70 14.60 -7.14 -10.20
N GLU A 71 15.69 -7.29 -9.45
CA GLU A 71 15.88 -8.31 -8.40
C GLU A 71 15.08 -8.06 -7.11
N LYS A 72 14.69 -6.83 -6.78
CA LYS A 72 13.71 -6.49 -5.73
C LYS A 72 12.25 -6.56 -6.21
N GLN A 73 12.01 -6.35 -7.51
CA GLN A 73 10.72 -6.63 -8.14
C GLN A 73 10.49 -8.12 -8.38
N ALA A 74 11.54 -8.96 -8.25
CA ALA A 74 11.37 -10.39 -8.03
C ALA A 74 10.66 -10.56 -6.68
N VAL A 75 9.34 -10.60 -6.76
CA VAL A 75 8.42 -11.14 -5.78
C VAL A 75 9.12 -12.33 -5.13
N GLU A 76 9.60 -12.18 -3.89
CA GLU A 76 10.03 -13.32 -3.07
C GLU A 76 8.80 -14.19 -2.81
N GLU A 77 8.40 -14.95 -3.82
CA GLU A 77 7.50 -16.08 -3.71
C GLU A 77 8.24 -17.19 -2.98
N MET A 78 7.96 -17.31 -1.68
CA MET A 78 7.50 -18.55 -1.03
C MET A 78 7.69 -18.41 0.47
N ILE A 79 6.90 -17.53 1.08
CA ILE A 79 6.67 -17.62 2.52
C ILE A 79 5.67 -18.76 2.75
N THR A 80 6.21 -19.94 3.02
CA THR A 80 5.42 -21.10 3.46
C THR A 80 5.13 -20.95 4.96
N TYR A 81 4.13 -20.15 5.32
CA TYR A 81 3.53 -20.22 6.65
C TYR A 81 2.31 -21.13 6.59
N ALA A 82 2.23 -22.09 7.51
CA ALA A 82 1.02 -22.86 7.73
C ALA A 82 -0.09 -21.90 8.19
N LYS A 83 -1.29 -22.04 7.63
CA LYS A 83 -2.46 -21.31 8.11
C LYS A 83 -2.72 -21.70 9.56
N VAL A 84 -2.66 -20.71 10.44
CA VAL A 84 -3.04 -20.85 11.84
C VAL A 84 -4.33 -20.06 12.02
N ALA A 85 -5.33 -20.64 12.67
CA ALA A 85 -6.53 -19.93 13.02
C ALA A 85 -6.18 -18.78 13.99
N LEU A 86 -6.32 -17.53 13.51
CA LEU A 86 -6.15 -16.35 14.36
C LEU A 86 -7.25 -16.34 15.44
N SER A 87 -6.85 -16.10 16.68
CA SER A 87 -7.80 -15.70 17.71
C SER A 87 -8.44 -14.35 17.37
N ASP A 88 -9.61 -14.06 17.94
CA ASP A 88 -10.27 -12.77 17.75
C ASP A 88 -9.36 -11.60 18.15
N HIS A 89 -8.57 -11.75 19.21
CA HIS A 89 -7.65 -10.71 19.67
C HIS A 89 -6.53 -10.43 18.66
N GLU A 90 -5.96 -11.47 18.06
CA GLU A 90 -4.93 -11.34 17.02
C GLU A 90 -5.52 -10.71 15.75
N ARG A 91 -6.72 -11.14 15.33
CA ARG A 91 -7.44 -10.54 14.20
C ARG A 91 -7.67 -9.03 14.43
N HIS A 92 -8.14 -8.63 15.60
CA HIS A 92 -8.35 -7.22 15.92
C HIS A 92 -7.05 -6.40 15.88
N THR A 93 -5.97 -6.99 16.38
CA THR A 93 -4.64 -6.36 16.39
C THR A 93 -4.09 -6.21 14.98
N ILE A 94 -4.17 -7.24 14.16
CA ILE A 94 -3.76 -7.22 12.74
C ILE A 94 -4.53 -6.14 11.98
N LEU A 95 -5.86 -6.12 12.07
CA LEU A 95 -6.69 -5.14 11.36
C LEU A 95 -6.41 -3.70 11.83
N LYS A 96 -6.10 -3.51 13.11
CA LYS A 96 -5.67 -2.20 13.63
C LYS A 96 -4.32 -1.79 13.04
N ASN A 97 -3.32 -2.66 13.07
CA ASN A 97 -1.98 -2.37 12.55
C ASN A 97 -2.02 -2.05 11.05
N GLN A 98 -2.77 -2.82 10.26
CA GLN A 98 -2.92 -2.56 8.82
C GLN A 98 -3.59 -1.20 8.55
N LYS A 99 -4.59 -0.82 9.34
CA LYS A 99 -5.19 0.51 9.24
C LYS A 99 -4.17 1.62 9.56
N GLU A 100 -3.27 1.40 10.51
CA GLU A 100 -2.21 2.35 10.85
C GLU A 100 -1.17 2.50 9.72
N GLU A 101 -0.81 1.42 9.02
CA GLU A 101 0.04 1.51 7.82
C GLU A 101 -0.63 2.27 6.68
N GLU A 102 -1.92 2.03 6.45
CA GLU A 102 -2.73 2.79 5.48
C GLU A 102 -2.74 4.29 5.83
N GLU A 103 -2.87 4.64 7.12
CA GLU A 103 -2.81 6.03 7.58
C GLU A 103 -1.44 6.67 7.31
N LYS A 104 -0.33 5.93 7.47
CA LYS A 104 0.99 6.44 7.12
C LYS A 104 1.10 6.74 5.63
N LEU A 105 0.60 5.86 4.76
CA LEU A 105 0.58 6.08 3.31
C LEU A 105 -0.26 7.33 2.96
N LYS A 106 -1.42 7.48 3.60
CA LYS A 106 -2.25 8.70 3.46
C LYS A 106 -1.47 9.95 3.83
N LEU A 107 -0.80 9.96 4.98
CA LEU A 107 -0.02 11.11 5.45
C LEU A 107 1.14 11.45 4.51
N LEU A 108 1.79 10.46 3.89
CA LEU A 108 2.80 10.70 2.86
C LEU A 108 2.21 11.39 1.63
N ALA A 109 1.04 10.93 1.16
CA ALA A 109 0.33 11.55 0.05
C ALA A 109 -0.08 13.00 0.36
N SER A 110 -0.64 13.25 1.55
CA SER A 110 -1.04 14.60 1.97
C SER A 110 0.15 15.55 2.08
N LYS A 111 1.28 15.10 2.65
CA LYS A 111 2.52 15.90 2.71
C LYS A 111 3.04 16.27 1.31
N LEU A 112 2.93 15.37 0.34
CA LEU A 112 3.36 15.64 -1.02
C LEU A 112 2.40 16.58 -1.76
N LEU A 113 1.10 16.51 -1.46
CA LEU A 113 0.07 17.42 -1.97
C LEU A 113 0.25 18.87 -1.50
N GLU A 114 0.86 19.10 -0.33
CA GLU A 114 1.20 20.44 0.18
C GLU A 114 2.36 21.10 -0.60
N LYS A 115 3.15 20.31 -1.33
CA LYS A 115 4.27 20.82 -2.15
C LYS A 115 3.78 21.36 -3.50
N LYS A 116 4.61 22.19 -4.13
CA LYS A 116 4.37 22.66 -5.50
C LYS A 116 4.66 21.54 -6.51
N ILE A 117 3.68 20.68 -6.77
CA ILE A 117 3.74 19.56 -7.73
C ILE A 117 2.84 19.77 -8.96
N PRO A 118 3.12 19.09 -10.09
CA PRO A 118 2.25 19.09 -11.28
C PRO A 118 0.83 18.62 -10.96
N ASP A 119 -0.16 19.14 -11.70
CA ASP A 119 -1.58 18.77 -11.47
C ASP A 119 -1.88 17.30 -11.82
N SER A 120 -1.11 16.70 -12.74
CA SER A 120 -1.14 15.26 -13.00
C SER A 120 -0.74 14.46 -11.75
N THR A 121 0.36 14.84 -11.10
CA THR A 121 0.81 14.24 -9.82
C THR A 121 -0.25 14.43 -8.74
N LYS A 122 -0.83 15.64 -8.58
CA LYS A 122 -1.88 15.88 -7.58
C LYS A 122 -3.10 14.99 -7.79
N SER A 123 -3.49 14.79 -9.04
CA SER A 123 -4.65 13.97 -9.40
C SER A 123 -4.42 12.51 -9.02
N LEU A 124 -3.23 11.98 -9.29
CA LEU A 124 -2.82 10.63 -8.88
C LEU A 124 -2.78 10.49 -7.35
N LEU A 125 -2.16 11.44 -6.63
CA LEU A 125 -2.08 11.40 -5.17
C LEU A 125 -3.46 11.45 -4.51
N ARG A 126 -4.38 12.28 -5.02
CA ARG A 126 -5.78 12.31 -4.54
C ARG A 126 -6.54 11.03 -4.85
N HIS A 127 -6.24 10.38 -5.97
CA HIS A 127 -6.82 9.08 -6.29
C HIS A 127 -6.38 8.02 -5.26
N ILE A 128 -5.08 7.99 -4.95
CA ILE A 128 -4.51 7.11 -3.92
C ILE A 128 -5.09 7.43 -2.55
N GLU A 129 -5.15 8.70 -2.14
CA GLU A 129 -5.68 9.13 -0.84
C GLU A 129 -7.13 8.65 -0.63
N LYS A 130 -8.00 8.82 -1.64
CA LYS A 130 -9.39 8.30 -1.60
C LYS A 130 -9.45 6.78 -1.56
N GLY A 131 -8.54 6.13 -2.28
CA GLY A 131 -8.41 4.67 -2.28
C GLY A 131 -8.05 4.13 -0.90
N VAL A 132 -7.07 4.75 -0.24
CA VAL A 132 -6.64 4.45 1.12
C VAL A 132 -7.77 4.67 2.12
N GLU A 133 -8.50 5.78 2.05
CA GLU A 133 -9.67 6.02 2.92
C GLU A 133 -10.75 4.93 2.77
N LYS A 134 -10.98 4.47 1.53
CA LYS A 134 -11.89 3.34 1.26
C LYS A 134 -11.35 2.06 1.87
N ASN A 135 -10.06 1.77 1.73
CA ASN A 135 -9.42 0.60 2.34
C ASN A 135 -9.55 0.62 3.87
N GLN A 136 -9.22 1.74 4.52
CA GLN A 136 -9.37 1.94 5.97
C GLN A 136 -10.81 1.70 6.45
N SER A 137 -11.80 2.17 5.70
CA SER A 137 -13.22 1.95 6.01
C SER A 137 -13.59 0.47 5.95
N ARG A 138 -13.05 -0.26 4.97
CA ARG A 138 -13.26 -1.71 4.82
C ARG A 138 -12.58 -2.50 5.94
N LEU A 139 -11.36 -2.15 6.34
CA LEU A 139 -10.66 -2.74 7.48
C LEU A 139 -11.44 -2.52 8.79
N LEU A 140 -11.97 -1.30 8.98
CA LEU A 140 -12.79 -0.98 10.14
C LEU A 140 -14.09 -1.79 10.16
N ALA A 141 -14.76 -1.91 9.02
CA ALA A 141 -15.96 -2.75 8.89
C ALA A 141 -15.65 -4.23 9.17
N ALA A 142 -14.51 -4.74 8.68
CA ALA A 142 -14.05 -6.09 8.96
C ALA A 142 -13.72 -6.33 10.43
N ARG A 143 -13.29 -5.29 11.17
CA ARG A 143 -13.02 -5.39 12.61
C ARG A 143 -14.30 -5.56 13.43
N PHE A 144 -15.42 -4.96 13.02
CA PHE A 144 -16.69 -5.02 13.76
C PHE A 144 -17.66 -6.13 13.30
N ARG A 145 -17.29 -6.92 12.29
CA ARG A 145 -18.00 -8.14 11.92
C ARG A 145 -17.60 -9.27 12.87
N SER A 146 -18.22 -9.26 14.05
CA SER A 146 -18.24 -10.38 14.99
C SER A 146 -19.35 -11.36 14.62
#